data_AF-A0A137QGS8-F1
#
_entry.id   AF-A0A137QGS8-F1
#
_cell.length_a   1.000
_cell.length_b   1.000
_cell.length_c   1.000
_cell.angle_alpha   90.00
_cell.angle_beta   90.00
_cell.angle_gamma   90.00
#
_symmetry.space_group_name_H-M   'P 1'
#
loop_
_entity.id
_entity.type
_entity.pdbx_description
1 polymer ?
#
loop_
_entity_poly.entity_id
_entity_poly.type
_entity_poly.pdbx_seq_one_letter_code
_entity_poly.pdbx_strand_id
1 'polypeptide(L)' 'MKYLIRWKGYSPSNNTWEWEDDLKYSEELLREYKYTNKLPQDNAGTCFKPIE' A
#
# COMPACT_ATOMS: atom_id res chain seq x y z
N MET A 1 4.36 -2.73 3.40
CA MET A 1 3.58 -3.80 2.74
C MET A 1 3.82 -3.75 1.23
N LYS A 2 3.66 -4.86 0.50
CA LYS A 2 3.72 -4.89 -0.97
C LYS A 2 2.34 -5.12 -1.57
N TYR A 3 2.06 -4.46 -2.69
CA TYR A 3 0.81 -4.61 -3.44
C TYR A 3 1.11 -5.04 -4.86
N LEU A 4 0.27 -5.93 -5.39
CA LEU A 4 0.33 -6.32 -6.79
C LEU A 4 -0.42 -5.28 -7.63
N ILE A 5 0.31 -4.53 -8.44
CA ILE A 5 -0.22 -3.44 -9.25
C ILE A 5 -0.61 -3.94 -10.63
N ARG A 6 -1.84 -3.64 -11.04
CA ARG A 6 -2.33 -3.85 -12.40
C ARG A 6 -2.14 -2.58 -13.23
N TRP A 7 -1.15 -2.61 -14.11
CA TRP A 7 -0.85 -1.47 -14.98
C TRP A 7 -1.89 -1.31 -16.11
N LYS A 8 -2.36 -0.09 -16.32
CA LYS A 8 -3.30 0.22 -17.40
C LYS A 8 -2.60 0.04 -18.75
N GLY A 9 -3.22 -0.74 -19.64
CA GLY A 9 -2.69 -1.00 -20.98
C GLY A 9 -1.69 -2.17 -21.07
N TYR A 10 -1.39 -2.83 -19.95
CA TYR A 10 -0.54 -4.02 -19.93
C TYR A 10 -1.35 -5.27 -19.59
N SER A 11 -0.87 -6.42 -20.08
CA SER A 11 -1.44 -7.72 -19.71
C SER A 11 -1.27 -8.00 -18.21
N PRO A 12 -2.16 -8.81 -17.60
CA PRO A 12 -2.03 -9.23 -16.20
C PRO A 12 -0.70 -9.92 -15.85
N SER A 13 -0.01 -10.46 -16.86
CA SER A 13 1.34 -11.03 -16.71
C SER A 13 2.41 -10.01 -16.36
N ASN A 14 2.19 -8.73 -16.66
CA ASN A 14 3.10 -7.63 -16.35
C ASN A 14 2.76 -6.98 -14.99
N ASN A 15 1.87 -7.56 -14.20
CA ASN A 15 1.60 -7.04 -12.87
C ASN A 15 2.88 -7.14 -12.03
N THR A 16 3.25 -6.05 -11.37
CA THR A 16 4.46 -5.99 -10.53
C THR A 16 4.10 -5.82 -9.07
N TRP A 17 4.97 -6.32 -8.19
CA TRP A 17 4.85 -6.13 -6.75
C TRP A 17 5.57 -4.85 -6.34
N GLU A 18 4.81 -3.80 -6.06
CA GLU A 18 5.33 -2.50 -5.64
C GLU A 18 5.21 -2.34 -4.13
N TRP A 19 6.13 -1.59 -3.54
CA TRP A 19 6.03 -1.21 -2.13
C TRP A 19 5.05 -0.08 -1.95
N GLU A 20 4.37 -0.07 -0.80
CA GLU A 20 3.54 1.06 -0.38
C GLU A 20 4.25 2.40 -0.49
N ASP A 21 5.51 2.45 -0.04
CA ASP A 21 6.35 3.66 -0.03
C ASP A 21 6.72 4.16 -1.44
N ASP A 22 6.68 3.29 -2.46
CA ASP A 22 6.89 3.67 -3.85
C ASP A 22 5.60 4.19 -4.51
N LEU A 23 4.44 3.81 -3.96
CA LEU A 23 3.11 4.18 -4.44
C LEU A 23 2.59 5.50 -3.86
N LYS A 24 3.48 6.40 -3.44
CA LYS A 24 3.14 7.73 -2.86
C LYS A 24 2.22 8.57 -3.76
N TYR A 25 2.35 8.42 -5.08
CA TYR A 25 1.48 9.12 -6.03
C TYR A 25 0.10 8.48 -6.21
N SER A 26 -0.14 7.32 -5.59
CA SER A 26 -1.38 6.54 -5.67
C SER A 26 -1.98 6.27 -4.27
N GLU A 27 -1.65 7.12 -3.29
CA GLU A 27 -2.11 6.99 -1.90
C GLU A 27 -3.65 6.96 -1.77
N GLU A 28 -4.37 7.71 -2.60
CA GLU A 28 -5.84 7.73 -2.56
C GLU A 28 -6.46 6.38 -2.96
N LEU A 29 -6.01 5.81 -4.08
CA LEU A 29 -6.41 4.48 -4.52
C LEU A 29 -6.04 3.43 -3.49
N LEU A 30 -4.85 3.55 -2.89
CA LEU A 30 -4.39 2.63 -1.87
C LEU A 30 -5.23 2.73 -0.60
N ARG A 31 -5.61 3.95 -0.18
CA ARG A 31 -6.48 4.19 0.98
C ARG A 31 -7.85 3.56 0.77
N GLU A 32 -8.46 3.76 -0.40
CA GLU A 32 -9.75 3.17 -0.76
C GLU A 32 -9.68 1.63 -0.80
N TYR A 33 -8.62 1.08 -1.39
CA TYR A 33 -8.37 -0.36 -1.41
C TYR A 33 -8.24 -0.93 0.00
N LYS A 34 -7.43 -0.30 0.87
CA LYS A 34 -7.26 -0.73 2.27
C LYS A 34 -8.56 -0.65 3.06
N TYR A 35 -9.33 0.43 2.88
CA TYR A 35 -10.63 0.61 3.54
C TYR A 35 -11.64 -0.46 3.11
N THR A 36 -11.77 -0.69 1.79
CA THR A 36 -12.69 -1.67 1.21
C THR A 36 -12.36 -3.10 1.65
N ASN A 37 -11.08 -3.44 1.69
CA ASN A 37 -10.61 -4.76 2.11
C ASN A 37 -10.50 -4.91 3.63
N LYS A 38 -10.88 -3.88 4.41
CA LYS A 38 -10.75 -3.83 5.87
C LYS A 38 -9.36 -4.25 6.35
N LEU A 39 -8.34 -3.88 5.59
CA LEU A 39 -6.96 -4.14 6.00
C LEU A 39 -6.68 -3.30 7.25
N PRO A 40 -6.09 -3.87 8.30
CA PRO A 40 -5.61 -3.07 9.40
C PRO A 40 -4.65 -2.03 8.81
N GLN A 41 -5.02 -0.76 8.91
CA GLN A 41 -4.09 0.33 8.71
C GLN A 41 -3.08 0.15 9.84
N ASP A 42 -1.88 -0.36 9.53
CA ASP A 42 -0.73 -0.36 10.42
C ASP A 42 -0.30 1.10 10.66
N ASN A 43 -1.16 1.84 11.35
CA ASN A 43 -1.01 3.23 11.77
C ASN A 43 -1.74 3.46 13.10
N ALA A 44 -2.05 2.40 13.87
CA ALA A 44 -2.15 2.56 15.31
C ALA A 44 -0.72 2.85 15.79
N GLY A 45 -0.41 4.13 15.96
CA GLY A 45 0.92 4.63 16.25
C GLY A 45 1.66 3.77 17.26
N THR A 46 2.55 2.91 16.77
CA THR A 46 3.75 2.59 17.54
C THR A 46 4.60 3.85 17.45
N CYS A 47 4.25 4.82 18.30
CA CYS A 47 5.22 5.72 18.86
C CYS A 47 6.31 4.80 19.40
N PHE A 48 7.34 4.55 18.59
CA PHE A 48 8.61 4.04 19.05
C PHE A 48 9.12 5.16 19.97
N LYS A 49 8.70 5.10 21.23
CA LYS A 49 9.37 5.81 22.32
C LYS A 49 10.80 5.28 22.25
N PRO A 50 11.81 6.12 21.94
CA PRO A 50 13.18 5.73 22.21
C PRO A 50 13.23 5.41 23.69
N ILE A 51 13.65 4.20 24.02
CA ILE A 51 13.94 3.82 25.39
C ILE A 51 15.16 4.67 25.76
N GLU A 52 15.01 5.45 26.83
CA GLU A 52 15.99 6.41 27.38
C GLU A 52 17.38 5.80 27.60
#